data_AF-A0A842XJT6-F1
#
_entry.id   AF-A0A842XJT6-F1
#
_cell.length_a   1.000
_cell.length_b   1.000
_cell.length_c   1.000
_cell.angle_alpha   90.00
_cell.angle_beta   90.00
_cell.angle_gamma   90.00
#
_symmetry.space_group_name_H-M   'P 1'
#
loop_
_entity.id
_entity.type
_entity.pdbx_description
1 polymer ?
#
loop_
_entity_poly.entity_id
_entity_poly.type
_entity_poly.pdbx_seq_one_letter_code
_entity_poly.pdbx_strand_id
1 'polypeptide(L)'
;MGSFEKNPAEFKERFEEKQEEVRERIEHAKQIVNEVEISDDLLELTADTCIKLGVRTHRAEIVIDRTAKTIAAFDGRKEVTFEDIKEAMELALPHRMRRKPFEPPQLDTEKLDEMISDTKKEHKDEKQEHKHQQRKEHEHEQEHTPSNPKTEDTNNRDTEKEKEPQKEFVFDIGDPIDTGVVRQKQKRDRRYRRKISGRRIPTLSLRNNGKYARYGIPKGEINDVALDATIRAAAPYQKERRGDSDLSPYRACGVVGRSPTAVVIKTQDIREKIRVGKVSTATIFVVDASGSMGANRRMESAKGAVLSLLLDSYQQRDKVGMVAFRGNQADVLLPLCSSVDLAYKSLKELPTGGRTPLAAGLERGLNLLMIEKKKDEGVIPVLVLISDGRANVSRGTTDIRMELLALAEQARAKGIQVIVIDTEVVKNSFIQLQLGYCREIARYSGGRYYPIADLTPQAVHDIVIRERERSVLNDLQAVWG
;
A
#
# COMPACT_ATOMS: atom_id res chain seq x y z
N MET A 1 0.17 -29.00 -19.18
CA MET A 1 1.60 -29.35 -19.04
C MET A 1 2.31 -28.88 -20.29
N GLY A 2 3.14 -27.84 -20.18
CA GLY A 2 3.80 -27.20 -21.31
C GLY A 2 4.85 -28.11 -21.95
N SER A 3 5.22 -27.87 -23.21
CA SER A 3 6.20 -28.70 -23.94
C SER A 3 7.56 -28.81 -23.22
N PHE A 4 7.96 -27.76 -22.49
CA PHE A 4 9.16 -27.76 -21.64
C PHE A 4 9.05 -28.72 -20.44
N GLU A 5 7.87 -28.84 -19.81
CA GLU A 5 7.66 -29.72 -18.66
C GLU A 5 7.67 -31.20 -19.05
N LYS A 6 7.38 -31.51 -20.32
CA LYS A 6 7.37 -32.88 -20.85
C LYS A 6 8.76 -33.36 -21.25
N ASN A 7 9.55 -32.52 -21.93
CA ASN A 7 10.92 -32.86 -22.32
C ASN A 7 11.80 -31.59 -22.42
N PRO A 8 12.52 -31.24 -21.34
CA PRO A 8 13.36 -30.05 -21.32
C PRO A 8 14.53 -30.07 -22.32
N ALA A 9 15.05 -31.25 -22.69
CA ALA A 9 16.23 -31.37 -23.55
C ALA A 9 15.87 -31.04 -25.01
N GLU A 10 14.83 -31.69 -25.53
CA GLU A 10 14.31 -31.46 -26.88
C GLU A 10 13.76 -30.04 -27.06
N PHE A 11 13.15 -29.46 -26.02
CA PHE A 11 12.70 -28.07 -26.05
C PHE A 11 13.89 -27.10 -26.15
N LYS A 12 15.01 -27.36 -25.46
CA LYS A 12 16.20 -26.52 -25.56
C LYS A 12 16.81 -26.58 -26.95
N GLU A 13 17.02 -27.77 -27.49
CA GLU A 13 17.58 -27.99 -28.83
C GLU A 13 16.75 -27.29 -29.92
N ARG A 14 15.41 -27.36 -29.81
CA ARG A 14 14.50 -26.69 -30.75
C ARG A 14 14.59 -25.16 -30.74
N PHE A 15 14.96 -24.55 -29.61
CA PHE A 15 15.01 -23.09 -29.46
C PHE A 15 16.45 -22.54 -29.38
N GLU A 16 17.46 -23.39 -29.51
CA GLU A 16 18.87 -23.02 -29.39
C GLU A 16 19.28 -21.98 -30.44
N GLU A 17 18.90 -22.19 -31.70
CA GLU A 17 19.17 -21.24 -32.79
C GLU A 17 18.55 -19.86 -32.53
N LYS A 18 17.28 -19.83 -32.08
CA LYS A 18 16.59 -18.58 -31.73
C LYS A 18 17.19 -17.91 -30.49
N GLN A 19 17.67 -18.69 -29.53
CA GLN A 19 18.38 -18.14 -28.36
C GLN A 19 19.70 -17.51 -28.77
N GLU A 20 20.44 -18.13 -29.69
CA GLU A 20 21.71 -17.58 -30.17
C GLU A 20 21.49 -16.29 -30.95
N GLU A 21 20.49 -16.24 -31.85
CA GLU A 21 20.11 -15.02 -32.58
C GLU A 21 19.80 -13.86 -31.61
N VAL A 22 18.99 -14.11 -30.57
CA VAL A 22 18.68 -13.09 -29.56
C VAL A 22 19.92 -12.71 -28.76
N ARG A 23 20.80 -13.67 -28.43
CA ARG A 23 22.04 -13.40 -27.70
C ARG A 23 22.95 -12.47 -28.49
N GLU A 24 23.16 -12.75 -29.77
CA GLU A 24 23.98 -11.94 -30.66
C GLU A 24 23.43 -10.52 -30.77
N ARG A 25 22.10 -10.37 -30.92
CA ARG A 25 21.45 -9.05 -30.91
C ARG A 25 21.68 -8.28 -29.61
N ILE A 26 21.58 -8.94 -28.45
CA ILE A 26 21.83 -8.30 -27.15
C ILE A 26 23.30 -7.88 -27.01
N GLU A 27 24.24 -8.72 -27.40
CA GLU A 27 25.67 -8.40 -27.31
C GLU A 27 26.05 -7.23 -28.23
N HIS A 28 25.51 -7.20 -29.45
CA HIS A 28 25.67 -6.05 -30.34
C HIS A 28 25.04 -4.78 -29.74
N ALA A 29 23.81 -4.86 -29.23
CA ALA A 29 23.12 -3.73 -28.62
C ALA A 29 23.91 -3.11 -27.45
N LYS A 30 24.50 -3.94 -26.59
CA LYS A 30 25.33 -3.47 -25.46
C LYS A 30 26.55 -2.67 -25.92
N GLN A 31 27.11 -2.98 -27.10
CA GLN A 31 28.26 -2.26 -27.65
C GLN A 31 27.86 -0.89 -28.17
N ILE A 32 26.72 -0.79 -28.87
CA ILE A 32 26.31 0.45 -29.55
C ILE A 32 25.40 1.36 -28.73
N VAL A 33 24.78 0.91 -27.63
CA VAL A 33 23.76 1.68 -26.88
C VAL A 33 24.24 3.05 -26.40
N ASN A 34 25.55 3.21 -26.12
CA ASN A 34 26.13 4.49 -25.70
C ASN A 34 26.34 5.47 -26.87
N GLU A 35 26.30 4.97 -28.11
CA GLU A 35 26.42 5.75 -29.35
C GLU A 35 25.05 6.11 -29.94
N VAL A 36 23.95 5.66 -29.33
CA VAL A 36 22.60 5.93 -29.82
C VAL A 36 22.18 7.35 -29.43
N GLU A 37 21.82 8.15 -30.42
CA GLU A 37 21.36 9.51 -30.24
C GLU A 37 19.82 9.62 -30.33
N ILE A 38 19.29 10.56 -29.55
CA ILE A 38 17.89 11.01 -29.61
C ILE A 38 17.91 12.47 -30.03
N SER A 39 17.09 12.83 -31.00
CA SER A 39 16.91 14.22 -31.41
C SER A 39 16.16 15.03 -30.35
N ASP A 40 16.46 16.33 -30.25
CA ASP A 40 15.79 17.25 -29.33
C ASP A 40 14.26 17.26 -29.53
N ASP A 41 13.80 17.14 -30.77
CA ASP A 41 12.38 17.03 -31.14
C ASP A 41 11.68 15.86 -30.44
N LEU A 42 12.36 14.71 -30.33
CA LEU A 42 11.81 13.52 -29.68
C LEU A 42 11.86 13.65 -28.16
N LEU A 43 12.82 14.38 -27.60
CA LEU A 43 12.85 14.70 -26.17
C LEU A 43 11.70 15.64 -25.80
N GLU A 44 11.46 16.66 -26.61
CA GLU A 44 10.38 17.62 -26.42
C GLU A 44 9.01 16.93 -26.51
N LEU A 45 8.80 16.13 -27.56
CA LEU A 45 7.62 15.25 -27.68
C LEU A 45 7.43 14.37 -26.44
N THR A 46 8.51 13.79 -25.91
CA THR A 46 8.46 12.93 -24.72
C THR A 46 8.03 13.70 -23.48
N ALA A 47 8.58 14.90 -23.28
CA ALA A 47 8.25 15.78 -22.17
C ALA A 47 6.78 16.22 -22.24
N ASP A 48 6.34 16.72 -23.40
CA ASP A 48 4.96 17.19 -23.60
C ASP A 48 3.94 16.08 -23.38
N THR A 49 4.21 14.89 -23.91
CA THR A 49 3.35 13.73 -23.71
C THR A 49 3.27 13.35 -22.23
N CYS A 50 4.38 13.36 -21.50
CA CYS A 50 4.40 13.09 -20.05
C CYS A 50 3.60 14.14 -19.26
N ILE A 51 3.68 15.42 -19.65
CA ILE A 51 2.91 16.51 -19.04
C ILE A 51 1.41 16.33 -19.29
N LYS A 52 1.01 16.08 -20.53
CA LYS A 52 -0.39 15.83 -20.93
C LYS A 52 -0.99 14.63 -20.17
N LEU A 53 -0.19 13.58 -19.95
CA LEU A 53 -0.58 12.39 -19.17
C LEU A 53 -0.53 12.59 -17.65
N GLY A 54 -0.22 13.80 -17.16
CA GLY A 54 -0.22 14.14 -15.74
C GLY A 54 0.91 13.49 -14.93
N VAL A 55 1.98 13.03 -15.59
CA VAL A 55 3.13 12.38 -14.97
C VAL A 55 4.10 13.44 -14.47
N ARG A 56 3.91 13.87 -13.22
CA ARG A 56 4.72 14.95 -12.61
C ARG A 56 6.08 14.48 -12.09
N THR A 57 6.86 13.74 -12.89
CA THR A 57 8.21 13.31 -12.52
C THR A 57 9.11 13.06 -13.74
N HIS A 58 10.29 13.69 -13.74
CA HIS A 58 11.36 13.44 -14.74
C HIS A 58 11.85 11.98 -14.78
N ARG A 59 11.54 11.17 -13.76
CA ARG A 59 11.87 9.74 -13.80
C ARG A 59 11.11 8.97 -14.87
N ALA A 60 10.00 9.50 -15.39
CA ALA A 60 9.30 8.88 -16.51
C ALA A 60 10.07 9.13 -17.81
N GLU A 61 10.36 10.39 -18.12
CA GLU A 61 11.16 10.84 -19.26
C GLU A 61 12.49 10.09 -19.37
N ILE A 62 13.27 10.03 -18.28
CA ILE A 62 14.58 9.33 -18.27
C ILE A 62 14.43 7.83 -18.58
N VAL A 63 13.35 7.21 -18.13
CA VAL A 63 13.14 5.78 -18.40
C VAL A 63 12.72 5.57 -19.84
N ILE A 64 11.88 6.44 -20.39
CA ILE A 64 11.46 6.41 -21.81
C ILE A 64 12.68 6.60 -22.71
N ASP A 65 13.49 7.64 -22.51
CA ASP A 65 14.73 7.91 -23.26
C ASP A 65 15.67 6.70 -23.27
N ARG A 66 15.95 6.12 -22.10
CA ARG A 66 16.82 4.94 -21.99
C ARG A 66 16.22 3.70 -22.66
N THR A 67 14.90 3.53 -22.57
CA THR A 67 14.22 2.38 -23.16
C THR A 67 14.21 2.50 -24.68
N ALA A 68 13.91 3.69 -25.22
CA ALA A 68 13.94 3.96 -26.65
C ALA A 68 15.35 3.78 -27.24
N LYS A 69 16.40 4.27 -26.56
CA LYS A 69 17.80 3.98 -26.95
C LYS A 69 18.12 2.50 -26.94
N THR A 70 17.58 1.76 -25.98
CA THR A 70 17.78 0.31 -25.90
C THR A 70 17.08 -0.42 -27.04
N ILE A 71 15.87 -0.01 -27.42
CA ILE A 71 15.12 -0.56 -28.56
C ILE A 71 15.89 -0.30 -29.86
N ALA A 72 16.27 0.95 -30.11
CA ALA A 72 17.08 1.31 -31.28
C ALA A 72 18.39 0.52 -31.36
N ALA A 73 19.12 0.39 -30.25
CA ALA A 73 20.34 -0.42 -30.18
C ALA A 73 20.08 -1.91 -30.44
N PHE A 74 18.98 -2.45 -29.91
CA PHE A 74 18.58 -3.84 -30.11
C PHE A 74 18.19 -4.18 -31.55
N ASP A 75 17.81 -3.16 -32.32
CA ASP A 75 17.59 -3.23 -33.77
C ASP A 75 18.83 -2.86 -34.59
N GLY A 76 19.96 -2.58 -33.96
CA GLY A 76 21.21 -2.23 -34.63
C GLY A 76 21.28 -0.80 -35.16
N ARG A 77 20.36 0.08 -34.75
CA ARG A 77 20.31 1.49 -35.15
C ARG A 77 21.05 2.38 -34.13
N LYS A 78 21.60 3.50 -34.61
CA LYS A 78 22.24 4.54 -33.79
C LYS A 78 21.40 5.81 -33.61
N GLU A 79 20.21 5.83 -34.20
CA GLU A 79 19.26 6.92 -34.06
C GLU A 79 17.92 6.35 -33.60
N VAL A 80 17.36 6.99 -32.59
CA VAL A 80 16.02 6.67 -32.09
C VAL A 80 14.97 7.25 -33.02
N THR A 81 13.97 6.44 -33.34
CA THR A 81 12.81 6.86 -34.12
C THR A 81 11.63 7.14 -33.21
N PHE A 82 10.58 7.68 -33.82
CA PHE A 82 9.31 7.92 -33.14
C PHE A 82 8.68 6.62 -32.61
N GLU A 83 8.80 5.53 -33.36
CA GLU A 83 8.27 4.22 -33.01
C GLU A 83 8.92 3.66 -31.75
N ASP A 84 10.22 3.89 -31.56
CA ASP A 84 10.94 3.49 -30.34
C ASP A 84 10.45 4.24 -29.11
N ILE A 85 10.17 5.55 -29.26
CA ILE A 85 9.62 6.38 -28.17
C ILE A 85 8.22 5.89 -27.80
N LYS A 86 7.39 5.56 -28.80
CA LYS A 86 6.06 5.00 -28.59
C LYS A 86 6.13 3.68 -27.81
N GLU A 87 6.92 2.73 -28.27
CA GLU A 87 7.09 1.43 -27.59
C GLU A 87 7.66 1.61 -26.18
N ALA A 88 8.65 2.50 -26.02
CA ALA A 88 9.20 2.85 -24.70
C ALA A 88 8.14 3.44 -23.75
N MET A 89 7.23 4.27 -24.26
CA MET A 89 6.12 4.84 -23.50
C MET A 89 5.13 3.76 -23.05
N GLU A 90 4.75 2.83 -23.94
CA GLU A 90 3.87 1.70 -23.62
C GLU A 90 4.44 0.83 -22.49
N LEU A 91 5.76 0.63 -22.46
CA LEU A 91 6.44 -0.13 -21.43
C LEU A 91 6.63 0.65 -20.11
N ALA A 92 6.93 1.96 -20.18
CA ALA A 92 7.39 2.74 -19.03
C ALA A 92 6.27 3.45 -18.25
N LEU A 93 5.19 3.87 -18.93
CA LEU A 93 4.15 4.75 -18.37
C LEU A 93 3.03 4.07 -17.56
N PRO A 94 2.63 2.80 -17.78
CA PRO A 94 1.47 2.20 -17.08
C PRO A 94 1.54 2.27 -15.54
N HIS A 95 2.74 2.27 -14.98
CA HIS A 95 2.97 2.32 -13.53
C HIS A 95 3.16 3.73 -12.97
N ARG A 96 3.16 4.77 -13.81
CA ARG A 96 3.55 6.14 -13.46
C ARG A 96 2.45 7.18 -13.69
N MET A 97 1.45 6.85 -14.51
CA MET A 97 0.29 7.70 -14.73
C MET A 97 -0.52 7.87 -13.45
N ARG A 98 -1.00 9.11 -13.23
CA ARG A 98 -1.77 9.46 -12.05
C ARG A 98 -3.20 8.98 -12.24
N ARG A 99 -3.47 7.84 -11.62
CA ARG A 99 -4.71 7.06 -11.75
C ARG A 99 -5.91 7.81 -11.17
N LYS A 100 -7.04 7.80 -11.86
CA LYS A 100 -8.32 7.67 -11.17
C LYS A 100 -8.38 6.24 -10.63
N PRO A 101 -8.91 6.01 -9.43
CA PRO A 101 -9.12 4.65 -9.00
C PRO A 101 -10.05 3.97 -10.03
N PHE A 102 -9.79 2.70 -10.37
CA PHE A 102 -10.62 1.82 -11.24
C PHE A 102 -10.32 1.71 -12.74
N GLU A 103 -9.20 2.19 -13.27
CA GLU A 103 -8.76 1.77 -14.61
C GLU A 103 -7.80 0.56 -14.52
N PRO A 104 -8.05 -0.55 -15.25
CA PRO A 104 -7.08 -1.64 -15.36
C PRO A 104 -5.75 -1.07 -15.89
N PRO A 105 -4.60 -1.72 -15.60
CA PRO A 105 -3.29 -1.31 -16.12
C PRO A 105 -3.19 -1.69 -17.61
N GLN A 106 -4.10 -1.15 -18.39
CA GLN A 106 -4.09 -1.19 -19.83
C GLN A 106 -3.98 0.26 -20.23
N LEU A 107 -2.79 0.60 -20.69
CA LEU A 107 -2.64 1.78 -21.50
C LEU A 107 -3.54 1.52 -22.70
N ASP A 108 -4.57 2.35 -22.87
CA ASP A 108 -5.38 2.31 -24.07
C ASP A 108 -4.46 2.74 -25.22
N THR A 109 -3.88 1.76 -25.90
CA THR A 109 -2.85 1.95 -26.93
C THR A 109 -3.37 2.87 -28.02
N GLU A 110 -4.68 2.84 -28.29
CA GLU A 110 -5.35 3.71 -29.25
C GLU A 110 -5.36 5.18 -28.76
N LYS A 111 -5.68 5.44 -27.49
CA LYS A 111 -5.61 6.81 -26.93
C LYS A 111 -4.19 7.35 -26.83
N LEU A 112 -3.22 6.50 -26.50
CA LEU A 112 -1.82 6.92 -26.52
C LEU A 112 -1.40 7.26 -27.95
N ASP A 113 -1.79 6.45 -28.92
CA ASP A 113 -1.53 6.72 -30.33
C ASP A 113 -2.12 8.03 -30.81
N GLU A 114 -3.37 8.31 -30.47
CA GLU A 114 -4.02 9.59 -30.75
C GLU A 114 -3.21 10.74 -30.14
N MET A 115 -2.90 10.70 -28.83
CA MET A 115 -2.19 11.78 -28.15
C MET A 115 -0.77 12.02 -28.65
N ILE A 116 -0.01 10.96 -28.92
CA ILE A 116 1.35 11.09 -29.47
C ILE A 116 1.25 11.62 -30.90
N SER A 117 0.29 11.15 -31.70
CA SER A 117 0.09 11.64 -33.07
C SER A 117 -0.32 13.11 -33.12
N ASP A 118 -1.15 13.57 -32.20
CA ASP A 118 -1.59 14.96 -32.10
C ASP A 118 -0.44 15.86 -31.64
N THR A 119 0.34 15.44 -30.64
CA THR A 119 1.54 16.18 -30.21
C THR A 119 2.59 16.24 -31.32
N LYS A 120 2.73 15.19 -32.14
CA LYS A 120 3.59 15.20 -33.33
C LYS A 120 3.10 16.16 -34.42
N LYS A 121 1.78 16.31 -34.58
CA LYS A 121 1.19 17.28 -35.52
C LYS A 121 1.41 18.71 -35.02
N GLU A 122 1.12 18.98 -33.74
CA GLU A 122 1.38 20.29 -33.10
C GLU A 122 2.84 20.72 -33.30
N HIS A 123 3.81 19.83 -33.02
CA HIS A 123 5.24 20.10 -33.24
C HIS A 123 5.61 20.32 -34.72
N LYS A 124 4.91 19.68 -35.66
CA LYS A 124 5.10 19.92 -37.11
C LYS A 124 4.49 21.24 -37.55
N ASP A 125 3.32 21.58 -37.01
CA ASP A 125 2.57 22.79 -37.34
C ASP A 125 3.26 24.02 -36.75
N GLU A 126 3.78 23.96 -35.51
CA GLU A 126 4.59 25.03 -34.91
C GLU A 126 5.90 25.29 -35.68
N LYS A 127 6.55 24.24 -36.19
CA LYS A 127 7.75 24.38 -37.05
C LYS A 127 7.42 24.91 -38.44
N GLN A 128 6.24 24.58 -38.97
CA GLN A 128 5.74 25.15 -40.22
C GLN A 128 5.34 26.60 -40.04
N GLU A 129 4.67 26.97 -38.94
CA GLU A 129 4.31 28.34 -38.58
C GLU A 129 5.54 29.20 -38.28
N HIS A 130 6.58 28.68 -37.62
CA HIS A 130 7.85 29.42 -37.46
C HIS A 130 8.57 29.62 -38.81
N LYS A 131 8.50 28.65 -39.74
CA LYS A 131 8.96 28.82 -41.13
C LYS A 131 8.04 29.71 -41.97
N HIS A 132 6.75 29.80 -41.62
CA HIS A 132 5.76 30.62 -42.31
C HIS A 132 5.73 32.05 -41.78
N GLN A 133 6.00 32.33 -40.51
CA GLN A 133 6.13 33.69 -39.96
C GLN A 133 7.38 34.40 -40.51
N GLN A 134 8.43 33.66 -40.89
CA GLN A 134 9.52 34.22 -41.70
C GLN A 134 9.17 34.42 -43.19
N ARG A 135 8.03 33.90 -43.67
CA ARG A 135 7.59 33.98 -45.07
C ARG A 135 6.25 34.72 -45.29
N LYS A 136 5.51 35.06 -44.23
CA LYS A 136 4.17 35.68 -44.23
C LYS A 136 4.15 37.01 -43.47
N GLU A 137 5.17 37.84 -43.66
CA GLU A 137 4.95 39.31 -43.68
C GLU A 137 4.36 39.77 -45.02
N HIS A 138 4.17 38.85 -45.98
CA HIS A 138 3.43 39.07 -47.21
C HIS A 138 2.17 38.18 -47.27
N GLU A 139 1.03 38.86 -47.35
CA GLU A 139 -0.24 38.41 -47.93
C GLU A 139 -1.26 37.68 -47.05
N HIS A 140 -2.12 38.54 -46.50
CA HIS A 140 -3.58 38.59 -46.69
C HIS A 140 -4.53 37.93 -45.68
N GLU A 141 -5.40 38.82 -45.19
CA GLU A 141 -6.65 38.68 -44.47
C GLU A 141 -7.77 38.01 -45.29
N GLN A 142 -8.85 37.64 -44.58
CA GLN A 142 -10.23 37.31 -44.99
C GLN A 142 -10.50 35.84 -45.45
N GLU A 143 -11.53 35.09 -45.03
CA GLU A 143 -12.69 35.34 -44.15
C GLU A 143 -13.47 34.01 -43.90
N HIS A 144 -14.42 34.05 -42.93
CA HIS A 144 -15.71 33.34 -42.85
C HIS A 144 -15.95 31.96 -42.14
N THR A 145 -16.43 32.07 -40.89
CA THR A 145 -17.69 31.62 -40.21
C THR A 145 -18.37 30.22 -40.39
N PRO A 146 -18.99 29.64 -39.33
CA PRO A 146 -19.53 28.26 -39.27
C PRO A 146 -21.08 28.14 -39.15
N SER A 147 -21.63 26.91 -39.26
CA SER A 147 -23.04 26.56 -39.01
C SER A 147 -23.22 25.21 -38.28
N ASN A 148 -24.32 25.07 -37.52
CA ASN A 148 -24.64 23.98 -36.56
C ASN A 148 -26.06 23.36 -36.88
N PRO A 149 -26.69 22.44 -36.09
CA PRO A 149 -27.05 21.07 -36.49
C PRO A 149 -28.58 20.77 -36.47
N LYS A 150 -29.00 19.50 -36.68
CA LYS A 150 -30.38 18.99 -36.53
C LYS A 150 -30.47 17.63 -35.79
N THR A 151 -31.69 17.37 -35.29
CA THR A 151 -32.21 16.53 -34.19
C THR A 151 -32.86 15.18 -34.59
N GLU A 152 -33.40 14.48 -33.56
CA GLU A 152 -34.52 13.48 -33.51
C GLU A 152 -34.16 11.97 -33.47
N ASP A 153 -34.86 11.04 -32.78
CA ASP A 153 -35.79 11.03 -31.63
C ASP A 153 -36.08 9.56 -31.16
N THR A 154 -36.58 9.37 -29.93
CA THR A 154 -37.41 8.28 -29.30
C THR A 154 -37.14 6.75 -29.49
N ASN A 155 -37.10 5.96 -28.38
CA ASN A 155 -38.25 5.21 -27.82
C ASN A 155 -37.92 4.22 -26.66
N ASN A 156 -38.88 4.10 -25.73
CA ASN A 156 -38.93 3.24 -24.53
C ASN A 156 -39.47 1.81 -24.81
N ARG A 157 -39.15 0.83 -23.94
CA ARG A 157 -40.10 -0.16 -23.35
C ARG A 157 -39.46 -1.10 -22.31
N ASP A 158 -40.13 -1.23 -21.17
CA ASP A 158 -39.90 -2.16 -20.06
C ASP A 158 -40.33 -3.62 -20.37
N THR A 159 -39.78 -4.60 -19.64
CA THR A 159 -40.45 -5.90 -19.40
C THR A 159 -39.95 -6.57 -18.10
N GLU A 160 -40.90 -7.24 -17.44
CA GLU A 160 -40.88 -7.76 -16.07
C GLU A 160 -40.08 -9.07 -15.88
N LYS A 161 -39.75 -9.37 -14.62
CA LYS A 161 -38.89 -10.47 -14.17
C LYS A 161 -39.72 -11.65 -13.62
N GLU A 162 -39.44 -12.85 -14.12
CA GLU A 162 -39.80 -14.12 -13.48
C GLU A 162 -38.62 -14.73 -12.71
N LYS A 163 -38.92 -15.46 -11.63
CA LYS A 163 -37.97 -16.07 -10.67
C LYS A 163 -37.68 -17.52 -11.02
N GLU A 164 -36.40 -17.90 -11.00
CA GLU A 164 -35.91 -19.28 -11.10
C GLU A 164 -34.68 -19.53 -10.18
N PRO A 165 -34.28 -20.80 -9.92
CA PRO A 165 -33.78 -21.27 -8.62
C PRO A 165 -32.32 -20.92 -8.29
N GLN A 166 -31.99 -21.07 -6.99
CA GLN A 166 -30.77 -20.63 -6.31
C GLN A 166 -29.47 -21.08 -7.03
N LYS A 167 -28.91 -20.16 -7.82
CA LYS A 167 -27.56 -20.22 -8.39
C LYS A 167 -26.56 -19.59 -7.41
N GLU A 168 -25.33 -20.10 -7.42
CA GLU A 168 -24.20 -19.46 -6.73
C GLU A 168 -24.01 -18.05 -7.30
N PHE A 169 -24.19 -17.02 -6.46
CA PHE A 169 -24.00 -15.63 -6.86
C PHE A 169 -22.55 -15.21 -6.60
N VAL A 170 -21.89 -14.73 -7.64
CA VAL A 170 -20.68 -13.93 -7.51
C VAL A 170 -21.11 -12.49 -7.26
N PHE A 171 -20.79 -11.97 -6.08
CA PHE A 171 -21.12 -10.60 -5.69
C PHE A 171 -20.06 -9.63 -6.18
N ASP A 172 -20.48 -8.48 -6.72
CA ASP A 172 -19.59 -7.42 -7.17
C ASP A 172 -18.83 -6.77 -5.99
N ILE A 173 -17.80 -6.00 -6.30
CA ILE A 173 -17.09 -5.19 -5.28
C ILE A 173 -17.91 -3.91 -5.12
N GLY A 174 -18.44 -3.65 -3.91
CA GLY A 174 -19.18 -2.41 -3.64
C GLY A 174 -18.32 -1.16 -3.86
N ASP A 175 -18.96 -0.03 -4.17
CA ASP A 175 -18.27 1.22 -4.49
C ASP A 175 -17.30 1.63 -3.37
N PRO A 176 -16.00 1.70 -3.67
CA PRO A 176 -14.99 2.12 -2.71
C PRO A 176 -15.04 3.62 -2.45
N ILE A 177 -14.58 3.99 -1.27
CA ILE A 177 -14.73 5.34 -0.73
C ILE A 177 -13.60 6.23 -1.24
N ASP A 178 -13.92 7.49 -1.53
CA ASP A 178 -12.89 8.53 -1.66
C ASP A 178 -12.22 8.81 -0.29
N THR A 179 -11.04 8.23 -0.11
CA THR A 179 -10.23 8.33 1.12
C THR A 179 -9.66 9.74 1.37
N GLY A 180 -9.91 10.70 0.47
CA GLY A 180 -9.36 12.05 0.51
C GLY A 180 -9.83 12.96 1.66
N VAL A 181 -10.87 12.60 2.44
CA VAL A 181 -11.62 13.60 3.23
C VAL A 181 -11.39 13.56 4.75
N VAL A 182 -10.66 12.59 5.33
CA VAL A 182 -10.49 12.56 6.81
C VAL A 182 -9.04 12.34 7.23
N ARG A 183 -8.26 13.43 7.27
CA ARG A 183 -6.96 13.45 7.96
C ARG A 183 -7.13 14.01 9.38
N GLN A 184 -7.53 13.17 10.32
CA GLN A 184 -7.39 13.49 11.74
C GLN A 184 -5.90 13.45 12.16
N LYS A 185 -5.54 14.24 13.18
CA LYS A 185 -4.18 14.29 13.74
C LYS A 185 -3.81 12.93 14.35
N GLN A 186 -2.97 12.18 13.64
CA GLN A 186 -2.45 10.87 14.05
C GLN A 186 -1.70 10.96 15.40
N LYS A 187 -2.11 10.13 16.38
CA LYS A 187 -1.47 10.04 17.71
C LYS A 187 -0.33 8.99 17.71
N ARG A 188 0.61 9.10 18.65
CA ARG A 188 1.90 8.35 18.67
C ARG A 188 1.84 7.09 19.53
N ASP A 189 2.23 5.95 18.98
CA ASP A 189 2.59 4.73 19.71
C ASP A 189 3.85 4.99 20.55
N ARG A 190 3.82 4.60 21.82
CA ARG A 190 4.95 4.75 22.74
C ARG A 190 5.69 3.45 23.01
N ARG A 191 5.34 2.34 22.37
CA ARG A 191 6.14 1.13 22.46
C ARG A 191 7.48 1.32 21.77
N TYR A 192 8.51 0.78 22.38
CA TYR A 192 9.85 0.72 21.81
C TYR A 192 9.94 -0.45 20.85
N ARG A 193 10.32 -0.19 19.60
CA ARG A 193 10.44 -1.21 18.54
C ARG A 193 11.83 -1.20 17.93
N ARG A 194 12.38 -2.39 17.67
CA ARG A 194 13.68 -2.58 17.03
C ARG A 194 13.64 -2.30 15.53
N LYS A 195 12.55 -2.73 14.88
CA LYS A 195 12.31 -2.54 13.46
C LYS A 195 11.20 -1.52 13.25
N ILE A 196 11.49 -0.56 12.38
CA ILE A 196 10.58 0.52 12.02
C ILE A 196 10.46 0.51 10.50
N SER A 197 9.43 -0.18 10.02
CA SER A 197 9.03 -0.22 8.62
C SER A 197 7.59 0.25 8.52
N GLY A 198 7.36 1.42 7.94
CA GLY A 198 6.02 1.95 7.75
C GLY A 198 5.97 3.46 7.69
N ARG A 199 4.78 4.01 7.43
CA ARG A 199 4.55 5.46 7.38
C ARG A 199 3.35 5.94 8.20
N ARG A 200 2.63 5.01 8.86
CA ARG A 200 1.37 5.29 9.55
C ARG A 200 1.57 5.69 11.01
N ILE A 201 1.93 4.73 11.85
CA ILE A 201 1.86 4.91 13.31
C ILE A 201 3.22 5.35 13.84
N PRO A 202 3.37 6.57 14.40
CA PRO A 202 4.63 7.01 14.98
C PRO A 202 4.94 6.16 16.22
N THR A 203 6.09 5.49 16.28
CA THR A 203 6.51 4.59 17.38
C THR A 203 7.91 4.95 17.88
N LEU A 204 8.28 4.56 19.10
CA LEU A 204 9.63 4.79 19.62
C LEU A 204 10.62 3.78 19.03
N SER A 205 11.80 4.26 18.62
CA SER A 205 12.86 3.42 18.08
C SER A 205 13.82 2.96 19.17
N LEU A 206 14.20 1.68 19.10
CA LEU A 206 15.32 1.11 19.86
C LEU A 206 16.66 1.17 19.12
N ARG A 207 16.65 1.49 17.83
CA ARG A 207 17.87 1.61 17.00
C ARG A 207 18.07 3.05 16.55
N ASN A 208 19.21 3.33 15.94
CA ASN A 208 19.58 4.64 15.39
C ASN A 208 18.75 5.06 14.14
N ASN A 209 17.59 4.43 13.95
CA ASN A 209 16.67 4.64 12.83
C ASN A 209 15.50 5.52 13.29
N GLY A 210 15.03 6.42 12.43
CA GLY A 210 13.93 7.35 12.74
C GLY A 210 14.41 8.76 13.10
N LYS A 211 13.45 9.69 13.25
CA LYS A 211 13.74 11.11 13.50
C LYS A 211 14.04 11.33 14.99
N TYR A 212 15.13 12.04 15.28
CA TYR A 212 15.41 12.52 16.63
C TYR A 212 14.30 13.47 17.08
N ALA A 213 13.54 13.09 18.10
CA ALA A 213 12.35 13.82 18.53
C ALA A 213 12.56 14.49 19.89
N ARG A 214 13.24 13.82 20.82
CA ARG A 214 13.58 14.34 22.15
C ARG A 214 14.83 13.63 22.67
N TYR A 215 15.37 14.08 23.80
CA TYR A 215 16.43 13.39 24.51
C TYR A 215 15.95 12.86 25.87
N GLY A 216 16.70 11.93 26.45
CA GLY A 216 16.46 11.38 27.79
C GLY A 216 17.77 11.10 28.55
N ILE A 217 17.64 10.73 29.81
CA ILE A 217 18.77 10.23 30.61
C ILE A 217 19.01 8.77 30.22
N PRO A 218 20.27 8.35 29.94
CA PRO A 218 20.58 6.95 29.65
C PRO A 218 20.18 6.05 30.81
N LYS A 219 19.49 4.93 30.53
CA LYS A 219 19.08 3.94 31.54
C LYS A 219 19.99 2.70 31.59
N GLY A 220 21.03 2.66 30.76
CA GLY A 220 21.94 1.52 30.61
C GLY A 220 23.10 1.88 29.69
N GLU A 221 23.55 0.93 28.87
CA GLU A 221 24.61 1.17 27.87
C GLU A 221 24.23 2.27 26.87
N ILE A 222 25.16 3.18 26.63
CA ILE A 222 24.95 4.40 25.86
C ILE A 222 25.20 4.11 24.39
N ASN A 223 24.15 4.05 23.57
CA ASN A 223 24.24 3.66 22.16
C ASN A 223 24.03 4.80 21.16
N ASP A 224 23.21 5.81 21.48
CA ASP A 224 22.95 6.96 20.59
C ASP A 224 22.97 8.30 21.35
N VAL A 225 24.15 8.92 21.47
CA VAL A 225 24.33 10.18 22.22
C VAL A 225 23.64 11.36 21.50
N ALA A 226 22.81 12.09 22.25
CA ALA A 226 22.26 13.38 21.86
C ALA A 226 23.32 14.47 22.12
N LEU A 227 24.21 14.70 21.15
CA LEU A 227 25.33 15.64 21.27
C LEU A 227 24.87 17.05 21.68
N ASP A 228 23.84 17.57 21.04
CA ASP A 228 23.27 18.89 21.33
C ASP A 228 22.76 19.01 22.78
N ALA A 229 22.00 18.01 23.22
CA ALA A 229 21.46 17.98 24.58
C ALA A 229 22.53 17.73 25.64
N THR A 230 23.54 16.91 25.32
CA THR A 230 24.68 16.62 26.19
C THR A 230 25.54 17.86 26.39
N ILE A 231 25.84 18.60 25.32
CA ILE A 231 26.58 19.86 25.40
C ILE A 231 25.77 20.90 26.18
N ARG A 232 24.46 21.04 25.92
CA ARG A 232 23.59 21.93 26.70
C ARG A 232 23.54 21.56 28.19
N ALA A 233 23.55 20.27 28.53
CA ALA A 233 23.59 19.81 29.92
C ALA A 233 24.94 20.11 30.59
N ALA A 234 26.04 19.99 29.85
CA ALA A 234 27.39 20.26 30.36
C ALA A 234 27.71 21.77 30.46
N ALA A 235 27.07 22.61 29.64
CA ALA A 235 27.41 24.03 29.48
C ALA A 235 27.42 24.86 30.78
N PRO A 236 26.45 24.72 31.72
CA PRO A 236 26.44 25.52 32.95
C PRO A 236 27.65 25.27 33.87
N TYR A 237 28.21 24.06 33.83
CA TYR A 237 29.27 23.62 34.74
C TYR A 237 30.68 23.91 34.22
N GLN A 238 30.82 24.53 33.04
CA GLN A 238 32.13 24.69 32.41
C GLN A 238 33.07 25.60 33.19
N LYS A 239 32.56 26.64 33.89
CA LYS A 239 33.39 27.55 34.70
C LYS A 239 34.07 26.81 35.85
N GLU A 240 33.29 26.02 36.59
CA GLU A 240 33.75 25.22 37.73
C GLU A 240 34.71 24.11 37.26
N ARG A 241 34.33 23.38 36.21
CA ARG A 241 35.13 22.25 35.70
C ARG A 241 36.43 22.66 35.02
N ARG A 242 36.51 23.88 34.49
CA ARG A 242 37.77 24.45 33.98
C ARG A 242 38.70 24.86 35.13
N GLY A 243 38.15 25.29 36.27
CA GLY A 243 38.95 25.52 37.49
C GLY A 243 39.54 24.23 38.06
N ASP A 244 38.79 23.13 37.98
CA ASP A 244 39.21 21.78 38.38
C ASP A 244 40.17 21.10 37.37
N SER A 245 40.38 21.70 36.20
CA SER A 245 41.09 21.07 35.06
C SER A 245 42.62 21.06 35.14
N ASP A 246 43.20 21.45 36.27
CA ASP A 246 44.59 21.10 36.59
C ASP A 246 44.79 19.57 36.74
N LEU A 247 43.71 18.80 36.85
CA LEU A 247 43.70 17.33 36.89
C LEU A 247 43.41 16.66 35.53
N SER A 248 43.64 17.34 34.40
CA SER A 248 43.50 16.69 33.08
C SER A 248 44.48 15.51 32.95
N PRO A 249 44.01 14.26 32.70
CA PRO A 249 44.90 13.11 32.50
C PRO A 249 45.84 13.30 31.30
N TYR A 250 45.51 14.22 30.38
CA TYR A 250 46.32 14.53 29.22
C TYR A 250 47.52 15.45 29.50
N ARG A 251 47.57 16.14 30.65
CA ARG A 251 48.82 16.80 31.10
C ARG A 251 49.83 15.77 31.62
N ALA A 252 49.38 14.71 32.28
CA ALA A 252 50.25 13.65 32.80
C ALA A 252 50.94 12.84 31.68
N CYS A 253 50.37 12.78 30.47
CA CYS A 253 50.98 12.11 29.33
C CYS A 253 52.06 12.92 28.59
N GLY A 254 52.49 14.10 29.07
CA GLY A 254 53.62 14.83 28.49
C GLY A 254 53.47 15.25 27.02
N VAL A 255 52.26 15.16 26.45
CA VAL A 255 52.00 15.56 25.06
C VAL A 255 51.85 17.08 25.02
N VAL A 256 53.00 17.75 24.89
CA VAL A 256 53.10 19.18 24.62
C VAL A 256 52.32 19.48 23.33
N GLY A 257 51.29 20.32 23.40
CA GLY A 257 50.64 20.92 22.22
C GLY A 257 49.16 20.62 21.98
N ARG A 258 48.44 19.89 22.84
CA ARG A 258 46.96 19.81 22.72
C ARG A 258 46.28 20.92 23.52
N SER A 259 45.51 21.75 22.81
CA SER A 259 44.65 22.79 23.40
C SER A 259 43.76 22.21 24.51
N PRO A 260 43.46 22.99 25.58
CA PRO A 260 42.53 22.55 26.61
C PRO A 260 41.19 22.17 25.99
N THR A 261 40.57 21.11 26.50
CA THR A 261 39.29 20.60 25.99
C THR A 261 38.25 21.73 26.01
N ALA A 262 37.71 22.08 24.84
CA ALA A 262 36.80 23.24 24.72
C ALA A 262 35.55 23.10 25.62
N VAL A 263 35.05 21.87 25.80
CA VAL A 263 33.94 21.52 26.69
C VAL A 263 34.28 20.25 27.47
N VAL A 264 34.19 20.31 28.81
CA VAL A 264 34.39 19.18 29.71
C VAL A 264 33.05 18.47 29.95
N ILE A 265 32.91 17.26 29.42
CA ILE A 265 31.70 16.43 29.53
C ILE A 265 31.96 15.31 30.55
N LYS A 266 31.07 15.17 31.53
CA LYS A 266 31.04 14.06 32.51
C LYS A 266 29.90 13.09 32.17
N THR A 267 29.96 11.87 32.69
CA THR A 267 28.94 10.82 32.45
C THR A 267 27.52 11.29 32.77
N GLN A 268 27.35 12.12 33.81
CA GLN A 268 26.07 12.70 34.22
C GLN A 268 25.45 13.69 33.20
N ASP A 269 26.26 14.25 32.30
CA ASP A 269 25.77 15.18 31.29
C ASP A 269 25.25 14.44 30.06
N ILE A 270 25.60 13.17 29.91
CA ILE A 270 25.24 12.40 28.72
C ILE A 270 23.72 12.32 28.62
N ARG A 271 23.22 12.65 27.43
CA ARG A 271 21.82 12.51 27.04
C ARG A 271 21.75 11.55 25.86
N GLU A 272 20.71 10.72 25.84
CA GLU A 272 20.47 9.75 24.77
C GLU A 272 19.37 10.26 23.83
N LYS A 273 19.54 10.05 22.51
CA LYS A 273 18.53 10.40 21.51
C LYS A 273 17.34 9.46 21.64
N ILE A 274 16.16 10.02 21.82
CA ILE A 274 14.90 9.30 21.67
C ILE A 274 14.38 9.59 20.27
N ARG A 275 14.43 8.56 19.43
CA ARG A 275 13.98 8.61 18.04
C ARG A 275 12.55 8.11 17.91
N VAL A 276 11.79 8.76 17.05
CA VAL A 276 10.45 8.35 16.63
C VAL A 276 10.53 7.93 15.17
N GLY A 277 10.10 6.72 14.87
CA GLY A 277 9.89 6.27 13.50
C GLY A 277 8.43 5.92 13.26
N LYS A 278 8.08 5.32 12.12
CA LYS A 278 6.70 4.94 11.82
C LYS A 278 6.58 3.46 11.46
N VAL A 279 5.55 2.80 11.96
CA VAL A 279 5.28 1.37 11.68
C VAL A 279 4.00 1.19 10.87
N SER A 280 3.96 0.08 10.14
CA SER A 280 2.81 -0.37 9.37
C SER A 280 1.90 -1.28 10.20
N THR A 281 0.68 -1.44 9.71
CA THR A 281 -0.28 -2.42 10.20
C THR A 281 -0.36 -3.62 9.24
N ALA A 282 -0.67 -4.79 9.80
CA ALA A 282 -1.09 -5.96 9.04
C ALA A 282 -2.52 -6.28 9.49
N THR A 283 -3.49 -6.12 8.60
CA THR A 283 -4.90 -6.33 8.92
C THR A 283 -5.46 -7.53 8.17
N ILE A 284 -6.01 -8.49 8.89
CA ILE A 284 -6.77 -9.60 8.32
C ILE A 284 -8.25 -9.40 8.60
N PHE A 285 -9.06 -9.41 7.54
CA PHE A 285 -10.51 -9.52 7.62
C PHE A 285 -10.90 -10.98 7.68
N VAL A 286 -11.62 -11.38 8.71
CA VAL A 286 -12.20 -12.72 8.86
C VAL A 286 -13.71 -12.53 8.69
N VAL A 287 -14.23 -12.94 7.53
CA VAL A 287 -15.58 -12.59 7.10
C VAL A 287 -16.42 -13.85 6.94
N ASP A 288 -17.60 -13.86 7.55
CA ASP A 288 -18.58 -14.91 7.37
C ASP A 288 -19.14 -14.86 5.93
N ALA A 289 -19.23 -16.00 5.25
CA ALA A 289 -19.82 -16.11 3.91
C ALA A 289 -21.10 -16.97 3.89
N SER A 290 -21.75 -17.14 5.04
CA SER A 290 -23.05 -17.80 5.18
C SER A 290 -24.17 -17.04 4.46
N GLY A 291 -25.34 -17.69 4.31
CA GLY A 291 -26.47 -17.12 3.57
C GLY A 291 -26.95 -15.76 4.09
N SER A 292 -26.74 -15.45 5.38
CA SER A 292 -27.07 -14.14 5.98
C SER A 292 -26.15 -13.01 5.49
N MET A 293 -24.97 -13.33 4.93
CA MET A 293 -24.00 -12.38 4.38
C MET A 293 -24.21 -12.06 2.89
N GLY A 294 -24.93 -12.93 2.18
CA GLY A 294 -25.45 -12.66 0.83
C GLY A 294 -26.73 -11.79 0.84
N ALA A 295 -27.49 -11.82 1.94
CA ALA A 295 -28.61 -10.91 2.14
C ALA A 295 -28.11 -9.46 2.38
N ASN A 296 -28.71 -8.48 1.71
CA ASN A 296 -28.41 -7.04 1.83
C ASN A 296 -26.99 -6.61 1.42
N ARG A 297 -26.34 -7.26 0.44
CA ARG A 297 -25.05 -6.82 -0.14
C ARG A 297 -23.90 -6.68 0.89
N ARG A 298 -23.97 -7.36 2.04
CA ARG A 298 -22.98 -7.24 3.13
C ARG A 298 -21.59 -7.73 2.72
N MET A 299 -21.51 -8.80 1.93
CA MET A 299 -20.26 -9.27 1.36
C MET A 299 -19.64 -8.24 0.39
N GLU A 300 -20.46 -7.58 -0.45
CA GLU A 300 -20.00 -6.48 -1.33
C GLU A 300 -19.43 -5.35 -0.49
N SER A 301 -20.08 -5.02 0.63
CA SER A 301 -19.60 -3.99 1.57
C SER A 301 -18.27 -4.35 2.23
N ALA A 302 -18.09 -5.61 2.62
CA ALA A 302 -16.83 -6.09 3.19
C ALA A 302 -15.69 -6.02 2.16
N LYS A 303 -15.94 -6.46 0.91
CA LYS A 303 -14.99 -6.32 -0.21
C LYS A 303 -14.63 -4.85 -0.47
N GLY A 304 -15.65 -3.97 -0.54
CA GLY A 304 -15.47 -2.54 -0.74
C GLY A 304 -14.66 -1.88 0.38
N ALA A 305 -14.87 -2.30 1.64
CA ALA A 305 -14.08 -1.84 2.77
C ALA A 305 -12.61 -2.30 2.71
N VAL A 306 -12.38 -3.58 2.38
CA VAL A 306 -11.01 -4.13 2.19
C VAL A 306 -10.29 -3.36 1.10
N LEU A 307 -10.95 -3.12 -0.03
CA LEU A 307 -10.38 -2.37 -1.15
C LEU A 307 -10.12 -0.90 -0.76
N SER A 308 -11.04 -0.25 -0.07
CA SER A 308 -10.87 1.13 0.42
C SER A 308 -9.68 1.24 1.38
N LEU A 309 -9.53 0.27 2.29
CA LEU A 309 -8.38 0.20 3.19
C LEU A 309 -7.07 -0.09 2.44
N LEU A 310 -7.11 -0.86 1.36
CA LEU A 310 -5.95 -1.08 0.51
C LEU A 310 -5.53 0.20 -0.22
N LEU A 311 -6.49 0.94 -0.76
CA LEU A 311 -6.26 2.25 -1.39
C LEU A 311 -5.62 3.25 -0.40
N ASP A 312 -6.13 3.33 0.83
CA ASP A 312 -5.50 4.13 1.91
C ASP A 312 -4.11 3.58 2.32
N SER A 313 -3.95 2.25 2.35
CA SER A 313 -2.72 1.60 2.78
C SER A 313 -1.54 1.76 1.82
N TYR A 314 -1.79 2.02 0.53
CA TYR A 314 -0.73 2.15 -0.48
C TYR A 314 0.29 3.23 -0.09
N GLN A 315 -0.19 4.36 0.45
CA GLN A 315 0.68 5.46 0.90
C GLN A 315 1.43 5.12 2.20
N GLN A 316 0.84 4.27 3.03
CA GLN A 316 1.21 4.04 4.43
C GLN A 316 2.03 2.75 4.65
N ARG A 317 2.16 1.92 3.60
CA ARG A 317 2.80 0.59 3.56
C ARG A 317 2.16 -0.44 4.48
N ASP A 318 0.83 -0.38 4.65
CA ASP A 318 0.13 -1.44 5.37
C ASP A 318 -0.12 -2.64 4.47
N LYS A 319 -0.41 -3.77 5.11
CA LYS A 319 -0.84 -5.00 4.43
C LYS A 319 -2.26 -5.31 4.85
N VAL A 320 -3.09 -5.66 3.88
CA VAL A 320 -4.46 -6.10 4.12
C VAL A 320 -4.64 -7.48 3.50
N GLY A 321 -5.39 -8.34 4.19
CA GLY A 321 -5.79 -9.65 3.68
C GLY A 321 -7.20 -9.98 4.15
N MET A 322 -7.76 -11.03 3.56
CA MET A 322 -9.14 -11.46 3.79
C MET A 322 -9.21 -12.99 3.80
N VAL A 323 -9.87 -13.53 4.82
CA VAL A 323 -10.24 -14.92 4.98
C VAL A 323 -11.76 -14.96 4.98
N ALA A 324 -12.35 -15.75 4.11
CA ALA A 324 -13.77 -16.07 4.20
C ALA A 324 -13.93 -17.50 4.67
N PHE A 325 -14.96 -17.75 5.46
CA PHE A 325 -15.28 -19.09 5.92
C PHE A 325 -16.70 -19.48 5.51
N ARG A 326 -16.82 -20.69 4.97
CA ARG A 326 -18.08 -21.26 4.46
C ARG A 326 -18.10 -22.78 4.59
N GLY A 327 -19.28 -23.36 4.72
CA GLY A 327 -19.43 -24.81 4.83
C GLY A 327 -18.67 -25.36 6.04
N ASN A 328 -17.64 -26.17 5.78
CA ASN A 328 -16.76 -26.74 6.82
C ASN A 328 -15.30 -26.25 6.69
N GLN A 329 -15.02 -25.22 5.89
CA GLN A 329 -13.66 -24.75 5.59
C GLN A 329 -13.52 -23.23 5.69
N ALA A 330 -12.27 -22.77 5.83
CA ALA A 330 -11.89 -21.36 5.86
C ALA A 330 -10.83 -21.10 4.78
N ASP A 331 -11.21 -20.32 3.77
CA ASP A 331 -10.44 -20.05 2.58
C ASP A 331 -9.76 -18.68 2.67
N VAL A 332 -8.48 -18.63 2.28
CA VAL A 332 -7.73 -17.37 2.21
C VAL A 332 -8.03 -16.74 0.86
N LEU A 333 -8.93 -15.77 0.84
CA LEU A 333 -9.34 -15.07 -0.37
C LEU A 333 -8.27 -14.09 -0.82
N LEU A 334 -7.72 -13.35 0.14
CA LEU A 334 -6.68 -12.38 -0.10
C LEU A 334 -5.54 -12.63 0.89
N PRO A 335 -4.38 -13.14 0.45
CA PRO A 335 -3.20 -13.15 1.31
C PRO A 335 -2.83 -11.72 1.70
N LEU A 336 -2.14 -11.55 2.84
CA LEU A 336 -1.65 -10.24 3.27
C LEU A 336 -0.80 -9.60 2.17
N CYS A 337 -1.37 -8.61 1.49
CA CYS A 337 -0.73 -7.92 0.38
C CYS A 337 -0.85 -6.41 0.53
N SER A 338 0.01 -5.71 -0.19
CA SER A 338 -0.06 -4.26 -0.41
C SER A 338 -0.42 -3.89 -1.86
N SER A 339 -0.66 -4.90 -2.70
CA SER A 339 -0.99 -4.72 -4.11
C SER A 339 -2.49 -4.59 -4.27
N VAL A 340 -2.93 -3.45 -4.79
CA VAL A 340 -4.34 -3.20 -5.12
C VAL A 340 -4.77 -4.08 -6.30
N ASP A 341 -3.90 -4.27 -7.29
CA ASP A 341 -4.20 -5.08 -8.49
C ASP A 341 -4.42 -6.56 -8.14
N LEU A 342 -3.58 -7.11 -7.26
CA LEU A 342 -3.75 -8.49 -6.78
C LEU A 342 -5.04 -8.63 -5.98
N ALA A 343 -5.33 -7.68 -5.10
CA ALA A 343 -6.56 -7.69 -4.32
C ALA A 343 -7.81 -7.60 -5.21
N TYR A 344 -7.80 -6.75 -6.23
CA TYR A 344 -8.93 -6.63 -7.16
C TYR A 344 -9.19 -7.96 -7.89
N LYS A 345 -8.15 -8.60 -8.43
CA LYS A 345 -8.26 -9.91 -9.07
C LYS A 345 -8.78 -10.97 -8.10
N SER A 346 -8.25 -11.02 -6.89
CA SER A 346 -8.63 -12.01 -5.88
C SER A 346 -10.01 -11.78 -5.27
N LEU A 347 -10.51 -10.55 -5.22
CA LEU A 347 -11.82 -10.22 -4.63
C LEU A 347 -12.97 -10.30 -5.64
N LYS A 348 -12.69 -10.38 -6.95
CA LYS A 348 -13.69 -10.45 -8.01
C LYS A 348 -14.48 -11.77 -7.99
N GLU A 349 -13.82 -12.88 -7.69
CA GLU A 349 -14.43 -14.20 -7.64
C GLU A 349 -14.76 -14.57 -6.19
N LEU A 350 -16.04 -14.52 -5.76
CA LEU A 350 -16.47 -15.15 -4.51
C LEU A 350 -17.84 -15.82 -4.65
N PRO A 351 -17.95 -17.14 -4.47
CA PRO A 351 -19.22 -17.79 -4.25
C PRO A 351 -19.67 -17.62 -2.79
N THR A 352 -20.93 -17.26 -2.55
CA THR A 352 -21.55 -17.23 -1.21
C THR A 352 -22.38 -18.48 -0.94
N GLY A 353 -22.45 -18.92 0.31
CA GLY A 353 -23.37 -19.97 0.76
C GLY A 353 -22.71 -21.06 1.60
N GLY A 354 -23.48 -21.63 2.54
CA GLY A 354 -23.06 -22.75 3.39
C GLY A 354 -23.15 -22.50 4.90
N ARG A 355 -22.65 -23.46 5.69
CA ARG A 355 -22.53 -23.39 7.16
C ARG A 355 -21.41 -22.43 7.60
N THR A 356 -21.36 -22.10 8.90
CA THR A 356 -20.50 -21.07 9.49
C THR A 356 -19.41 -21.66 10.40
N PRO A 357 -18.22 -22.00 9.88
CA PRO A 357 -17.11 -22.52 10.67
C PRO A 357 -16.24 -21.37 11.24
N LEU A 358 -16.82 -20.63 12.19
CA LEU A 358 -16.22 -19.42 12.79
C LEU A 358 -14.84 -19.68 13.41
N ALA A 359 -14.66 -20.81 14.11
CA ALA A 359 -13.39 -21.17 14.76
C ALA A 359 -12.26 -21.36 13.73
N ALA A 360 -12.54 -22.06 12.63
CA ALA A 360 -11.57 -22.27 11.55
C ALA A 360 -11.17 -20.95 10.88
N GLY A 361 -12.12 -20.03 10.67
CA GLY A 361 -11.86 -18.69 10.14
C GLY A 361 -10.94 -17.88 11.05
N LEU A 362 -11.24 -17.84 12.35
CA LEU A 362 -10.43 -17.14 13.35
C LEU A 362 -9.02 -17.73 13.46
N GLU A 363 -8.90 -19.05 13.58
CA GLU A 363 -7.61 -19.74 13.63
C GLU A 363 -6.75 -19.42 12.40
N ARG A 364 -7.35 -19.47 11.21
CA ARG A 364 -6.65 -19.16 9.96
C ARG A 364 -6.18 -17.70 9.92
N GLY A 365 -7.02 -16.77 10.33
CA GLY A 365 -6.67 -15.35 10.39
C GLY A 365 -5.54 -15.06 11.40
N LEU A 366 -5.61 -15.67 12.58
CA LEU A 366 -4.56 -15.57 13.61
C LEU A 366 -3.22 -16.11 13.10
N ASN A 367 -3.23 -17.26 12.43
CA ASN A 367 -2.02 -17.87 11.86
C ASN A 367 -1.34 -16.96 10.83
N LEU A 368 -2.11 -16.34 9.93
CA LEU A 368 -1.57 -15.40 8.94
C LEU A 368 -0.91 -14.18 9.60
N LEU A 369 -1.55 -13.60 10.63
CA LEU A 369 -0.99 -12.48 11.39
C LEU A 369 0.27 -12.88 12.17
N MET A 370 0.32 -14.09 12.72
CA MET A 370 1.49 -14.60 13.42
C MET A 370 2.68 -14.81 12.47
N ILE A 371 2.45 -15.31 11.26
CA ILE A 371 3.48 -15.44 10.22
C ILE A 371 4.03 -14.05 9.84
N GLU A 372 3.15 -13.08 9.64
CA GLU A 372 3.57 -11.72 9.28
C GLU A 372 4.35 -11.05 10.41
N LYS A 373 3.93 -11.22 11.66
CA LYS A 373 4.66 -10.72 12.85
C LYS A 373 6.06 -11.33 12.98
N LYS A 374 6.27 -12.58 12.55
CA LYS A 374 7.61 -13.20 12.49
C LYS A 374 8.49 -12.56 11.40
N LYS A 375 7.91 -12.15 10.27
CA LYS A 375 8.63 -11.46 9.17
C LYS A 375 8.96 -10.00 9.53
N ASP A 376 8.04 -9.33 10.20
CA ASP A 376 8.21 -7.96 10.67
C ASP A 376 7.73 -7.81 12.12
N GLU A 377 8.67 -7.89 13.06
CA GLU A 377 8.41 -7.69 14.49
C GLU A 377 7.83 -6.29 14.80
N GLY A 378 8.10 -5.30 13.92
CA GLY A 378 7.62 -3.93 14.04
C GLY A 378 6.14 -3.76 13.67
N VAL A 379 5.53 -4.72 12.99
CA VAL A 379 4.16 -4.61 12.48
C VAL A 379 3.15 -4.63 13.62
N ILE A 380 2.04 -3.92 13.44
CA ILE A 380 0.88 -3.97 14.34
C ILE A 380 -0.16 -4.92 13.72
N PRO A 381 -0.37 -6.13 14.28
CA PRO A 381 -1.35 -7.08 13.78
C PRO A 381 -2.76 -6.73 14.25
N VAL A 382 -3.70 -6.64 13.30
CA VAL A 382 -5.11 -6.34 13.53
C VAL A 382 -5.96 -7.43 12.88
N LEU A 383 -6.88 -8.02 13.65
CA LEU A 383 -7.87 -8.98 13.17
C LEU A 383 -9.24 -8.30 13.22
N VAL A 384 -9.92 -8.24 12.08
CA VAL A 384 -11.29 -7.71 11.97
C VAL A 384 -12.22 -8.87 11.69
N LEU A 385 -13.01 -9.28 12.68
CA LEU A 385 -14.04 -10.30 12.54
C LEU A 385 -15.35 -9.64 12.12
N ILE A 386 -15.94 -10.09 11.00
CA ILE A 386 -17.27 -9.68 10.54
C ILE A 386 -18.14 -10.94 10.49
N SER A 387 -19.08 -11.08 11.41
CA SER A 387 -19.95 -12.25 11.52
C SER A 387 -21.22 -11.94 12.32
N ASP A 388 -22.29 -12.70 12.08
CA ASP A 388 -23.49 -12.72 12.93
C ASP A 388 -23.30 -13.56 14.23
N GLY A 389 -22.10 -14.14 14.41
CA GLY A 389 -21.70 -14.84 15.62
C GLY A 389 -22.28 -16.24 15.78
N ARG A 390 -22.99 -16.78 14.77
CA ARG A 390 -23.56 -18.13 14.81
C ARG A 390 -22.50 -19.17 14.48
N ALA A 391 -21.91 -19.80 15.49
CA ALA A 391 -20.93 -20.87 15.28
C ALA A 391 -21.62 -22.24 15.29
N ASN A 392 -21.69 -22.89 14.13
CA ASN A 392 -22.48 -24.11 13.93
C ASN A 392 -21.63 -25.36 13.59
N VAL A 393 -20.29 -25.22 13.52
CA VAL A 393 -19.38 -26.30 13.12
C VAL A 393 -18.22 -26.37 14.11
N SER A 394 -18.11 -27.48 14.85
CA SER A 394 -16.95 -27.83 15.69
C SER A 394 -15.97 -28.69 14.88
N ARG A 395 -14.67 -28.54 15.12
CA ARG A 395 -13.63 -29.45 14.58
C ARG A 395 -13.44 -30.73 15.41
N GLY A 396 -14.17 -30.92 16.51
CA GLY A 396 -14.02 -32.10 17.38
C GLY A 396 -15.18 -32.35 18.37
N THR A 397 -14.90 -33.15 19.41
CA THR A 397 -15.83 -33.50 20.51
C THR A 397 -16.00 -32.39 21.56
N THR A 398 -15.27 -31.28 21.42
CA THR A 398 -15.26 -30.16 22.36
C THR A 398 -16.36 -29.15 22.02
N ASP A 399 -16.89 -28.52 23.05
CA ASP A 399 -17.84 -27.41 22.95
C ASP A 399 -17.23 -26.26 22.13
N ILE A 400 -17.93 -25.84 21.06
CA ILE A 400 -17.55 -24.76 20.14
C ILE A 400 -17.21 -23.49 20.90
N ARG A 401 -17.92 -23.22 22.00
CA ARG A 401 -17.67 -22.05 22.85
C ARG A 401 -16.26 -22.06 23.42
N MET A 402 -15.81 -23.19 23.97
CA MET A 402 -14.47 -23.31 24.56
C MET A 402 -13.37 -23.09 23.53
N GLU A 403 -13.56 -23.61 22.31
CA GLU A 403 -12.62 -23.42 21.21
C GLU A 403 -12.48 -21.94 20.82
N LEU A 404 -13.61 -21.22 20.65
CA LEU A 404 -13.61 -19.80 20.32
C LEU A 404 -12.98 -18.93 21.40
N LEU A 405 -13.25 -19.25 22.68
CA LEU A 405 -12.67 -18.53 23.81
C LEU A 405 -11.16 -18.74 23.90
N ALA A 406 -10.67 -19.97 23.66
CA ALA A 406 -9.24 -20.27 23.61
C ALA A 406 -8.53 -19.51 22.48
N LEU A 407 -9.14 -19.41 21.30
CA LEU A 407 -8.61 -18.61 20.18
C LEU A 407 -8.58 -17.12 20.50
N ALA A 408 -9.62 -16.60 21.16
CA ALA A 408 -9.67 -15.20 21.58
C ALA A 408 -8.57 -14.88 22.62
N GLU A 409 -8.37 -15.76 23.60
CA GLU A 409 -7.30 -15.61 24.60
C GLU A 409 -5.91 -15.71 23.96
N GLN A 410 -5.73 -16.63 23.00
CA GLN A 410 -4.51 -16.74 22.22
C GLN A 410 -4.21 -15.43 21.46
N ALA A 411 -5.22 -14.82 20.84
CA ALA A 411 -5.07 -13.54 20.15
C ALA A 411 -4.55 -12.45 21.10
N ARG A 412 -5.12 -12.38 22.31
CA ARG A 412 -4.70 -11.45 23.36
C ARG A 412 -3.26 -11.69 23.81
N ALA A 413 -2.91 -12.94 24.12
CA ALA A 413 -1.56 -13.32 24.56
C ALA A 413 -0.49 -13.00 23.50
N LYS A 414 -0.84 -13.09 22.21
CA LYS A 414 0.05 -12.72 21.10
C LYS A 414 0.04 -11.22 20.76
N GLY A 415 -0.75 -10.42 21.46
CA GLY A 415 -0.86 -8.97 21.26
C GLY A 415 -1.50 -8.59 19.91
N ILE A 416 -2.44 -9.41 19.45
CA ILE A 416 -3.24 -9.15 18.23
C ILE A 416 -4.43 -8.29 18.62
N GLN A 417 -4.63 -7.18 17.89
CA GLN A 417 -5.76 -6.29 18.11
C GLN A 417 -6.99 -6.86 17.44
N VAL A 418 -8.02 -7.21 18.21
CA VAL A 418 -9.25 -7.80 17.68
C VAL A 418 -10.36 -6.75 17.63
N ILE A 419 -10.97 -6.59 16.46
CA ILE A 419 -12.17 -5.78 16.22
C ILE A 419 -13.25 -6.74 15.77
N VAL A 420 -14.37 -6.79 16.49
CA VAL A 420 -15.53 -7.62 16.16
C VAL A 420 -16.65 -6.71 15.69
N ILE A 421 -17.09 -6.92 14.46
CA ILE A 421 -18.24 -6.27 13.83
C ILE A 421 -19.35 -7.31 13.75
N ASP A 422 -20.40 -7.08 14.53
CA ASP A 422 -21.56 -7.95 14.62
C ASP A 422 -22.65 -7.45 13.68
N THR A 423 -23.05 -8.32 12.74
CA THR A 423 -24.03 -8.01 11.69
C THR A 423 -25.46 -8.49 12.02
N GLU A 424 -25.72 -8.92 13.25
CA GLU A 424 -27.06 -9.36 13.67
C GLU A 424 -28.08 -8.22 13.60
N VAL A 425 -29.26 -8.50 13.00
CA VAL A 425 -30.31 -7.50 12.74
C VAL A 425 -31.01 -7.11 14.04
N VAL A 426 -30.63 -5.98 14.63
CA VAL A 426 -31.40 -5.38 15.73
C VAL A 426 -32.37 -4.34 15.15
N LYS A 427 -33.45 -4.81 14.51
CA LYS A 427 -34.63 -3.97 14.25
C LYS A 427 -35.84 -4.60 14.97
N ASN A 428 -36.21 -3.99 16.10
CA ASN A 428 -37.50 -4.12 16.79
C ASN A 428 -37.98 -5.52 17.23
N SER A 429 -37.20 -6.20 18.08
CA SER A 429 -37.76 -7.27 18.93
C SER A 429 -37.76 -6.81 20.38
N PHE A 430 -38.92 -6.81 21.03
CA PHE A 430 -39.13 -6.48 22.45
C PHE A 430 -38.37 -7.40 23.43
N ILE A 431 -37.68 -8.43 22.91
CA ILE A 431 -36.84 -9.37 23.65
C ILE A 431 -35.45 -9.36 23.02
N GLN A 432 -34.45 -8.82 23.74
CA GLN A 432 -33.03 -8.82 23.33
C GLN A 432 -32.38 -10.19 23.60
N LEU A 433 -32.75 -11.22 22.82
CA LEU A 433 -32.00 -12.48 22.80
C LEU A 433 -30.89 -12.38 21.74
N GLN A 434 -29.71 -11.88 22.13
CA GLN A 434 -28.50 -11.94 21.29
C GLN A 434 -27.90 -13.34 21.40
N LEU A 435 -27.86 -14.08 20.29
CA LEU A 435 -27.48 -15.51 20.26
C LEU A 435 -26.01 -15.74 19.84
N GLY A 436 -25.27 -14.71 19.45
CA GLY A 436 -23.94 -14.83 18.85
C GLY A 436 -22.76 -14.79 19.83
N TYR A 437 -21.66 -15.50 19.50
CA TYR A 437 -20.41 -15.51 20.29
C TYR A 437 -19.56 -14.24 20.14
N CYS A 438 -19.93 -13.31 19.27
CA CYS A 438 -19.17 -12.10 18.93
C CYS A 438 -18.78 -11.25 20.16
N ARG A 439 -19.71 -11.06 21.10
CA ARG A 439 -19.45 -10.27 22.32
C ARG A 439 -18.45 -10.97 23.25
N GLU A 440 -18.53 -12.29 23.37
CA GLU A 440 -17.59 -13.07 24.18
C GLU A 440 -16.18 -13.04 23.56
N ILE A 441 -16.07 -13.25 22.25
CA ILE A 441 -14.79 -13.18 21.52
C ILE A 441 -14.13 -11.81 21.74
N ALA A 442 -14.87 -10.71 21.60
CA ALA A 442 -14.33 -9.38 21.85
C ALA A 442 -13.85 -9.21 23.30
N ARG A 443 -14.61 -9.70 24.27
CA ARG A 443 -14.26 -9.59 25.69
C ARG A 443 -12.98 -10.38 26.03
N TYR A 444 -12.89 -11.64 25.63
CA TYR A 444 -11.75 -12.51 25.96
C TYR A 444 -10.48 -12.14 25.21
N SER A 445 -10.61 -11.66 23.97
CA SER A 445 -9.48 -11.11 23.22
C SER A 445 -8.98 -9.76 23.74
N GLY A 446 -9.72 -9.10 24.64
CA GLY A 446 -9.46 -7.70 25.01
C GLY A 446 -9.71 -6.73 23.85
N GLY A 447 -10.47 -7.17 22.85
CA GLY A 447 -10.82 -6.44 21.65
C GLY A 447 -12.02 -5.52 21.82
N ARG A 448 -12.50 -5.00 20.69
CA ARG A 448 -13.67 -4.10 20.63
C ARG A 448 -14.82 -4.75 19.88
N TYR A 449 -16.04 -4.42 20.29
CA TYR A 449 -17.28 -4.93 19.73
C TYR A 449 -18.10 -3.78 19.16
N TYR A 450 -18.56 -3.92 17.92
CA TYR A 450 -19.40 -2.96 17.21
C TYR A 450 -20.63 -3.67 16.62
N PRO A 451 -21.84 -3.41 17.13
CA PRO A 451 -23.07 -3.88 16.49
C PRO A 451 -23.43 -2.96 15.32
N ILE A 452 -23.54 -3.51 14.10
CA ILE A 452 -23.89 -2.75 12.89
C ILE A 452 -24.99 -3.50 12.13
N ALA A 453 -26.17 -2.91 12.05
CA ALA A 453 -27.29 -3.50 11.32
C ALA A 453 -27.09 -3.45 9.79
N ASP A 454 -26.64 -2.30 9.28
CA ASP A 454 -26.41 -2.04 7.86
C ASP A 454 -24.90 -1.86 7.61
N LEU A 455 -24.26 -2.96 7.18
CA LEU A 455 -22.83 -2.99 6.90
C LEU A 455 -22.55 -2.21 5.62
N THR A 456 -21.99 -1.01 5.73
CA THR A 456 -21.50 -0.22 4.58
C THR A 456 -19.97 -0.25 4.53
N PRO A 457 -19.35 -0.12 3.34
CA PRO A 457 -17.89 0.02 3.23
C PRO A 457 -17.34 1.10 4.17
N GLN A 458 -18.05 2.24 4.25
CA GLN A 458 -17.66 3.41 5.03
C GLN A 458 -17.61 3.10 6.52
N ALA A 459 -18.65 2.47 7.05
CA ALA A 459 -18.73 2.15 8.48
C ALA A 459 -17.59 1.21 8.89
N VAL A 460 -17.30 0.19 8.08
CA VAL A 460 -16.20 -0.76 8.34
C VAL A 460 -14.85 -0.06 8.28
N HIS A 461 -14.63 0.71 7.22
CA HIS A 461 -13.40 1.48 7.03
C HIS A 461 -13.12 2.41 8.22
N ASP A 462 -14.12 3.19 8.64
CA ASP A 462 -13.98 4.18 9.71
C ASP A 462 -13.73 3.54 11.08
N ILE A 463 -14.38 2.41 11.37
CA ILE A 463 -14.14 1.66 12.60
C ILE A 463 -12.70 1.15 12.64
N VAL A 464 -12.23 0.57 11.53
CA VAL A 464 -10.88 0.02 11.45
C VAL A 464 -9.83 1.12 11.58
N ILE A 465 -10.01 2.27 10.91
CA ILE A 465 -9.10 3.41 11.06
C ILE A 465 -9.11 3.94 12.50
N ARG A 466 -10.29 4.18 13.06
CA ARG A 466 -10.45 4.72 14.42
C ARG A 466 -9.75 3.83 15.46
N GLU A 467 -9.93 2.52 15.39
CA GLU A 467 -9.35 1.62 16.38
C GLU A 467 -7.85 1.37 16.16
N ARG A 468 -7.35 1.38 14.91
CA ARG A 468 -5.91 1.41 14.64
C ARG A 468 -5.25 2.62 15.29
N GLU A 469 -5.90 3.80 15.23
CA GLU A 469 -5.40 5.03 15.85
C GLU A 469 -5.58 5.06 17.38
N ARG A 470 -6.56 4.32 17.92
CA ARG A 470 -6.86 4.30 19.35
C ARG A 470 -6.05 3.28 20.13
N SER A 471 -5.69 2.14 19.53
CA SER A 471 -4.84 1.16 20.20
C SER A 471 -3.49 1.75 20.63
N VAL A 472 -3.00 2.70 19.83
CA VAL A 472 -1.89 3.58 20.15
C VAL A 472 -2.05 4.30 21.51
N LEU A 473 -3.27 4.67 21.94
CA LEU A 473 -3.54 5.32 23.23
C LEU A 473 -3.44 4.39 24.44
N ASN A 474 -3.87 3.14 24.32
CA ASN A 474 -3.86 2.23 25.49
C ASN A 474 -2.42 1.87 25.90
N ASP A 475 -1.51 1.81 24.93
CA ASP A 475 -0.08 1.65 25.18
C ASP A 475 0.57 2.87 25.84
N LEU A 476 -0.08 4.05 25.80
CA LEU A 476 0.38 5.24 26.52
C LEU A 476 0.13 5.15 28.03
N GLN A 477 -0.99 4.54 28.45
CA GLN A 477 -1.40 4.47 29.86
C GLN A 477 -0.64 3.40 30.63
N ALA A 478 -0.34 2.25 30.01
CA ALA A 478 0.38 1.15 30.67
C ALA A 478 1.86 1.46 31.00
N VAL A 479 2.44 2.51 30.41
CA VAL A 479 3.83 2.96 30.68
C VAL A 479 3.88 4.03 31.76
N TRP A 480 2.71 4.54 32.20
CA TRP A 480 2.56 5.61 33.20
C TRP A 480 1.86 5.12 34.48
N GLY A 481 1.61 3.82 34.59
CA GLY A 481 1.11 3.15 35.80
C GLY A 481 2.24 2.53 36.60
#